data_AF-A0A7H4N5E2-F1
#
_entry.id   AF-A0A7H4N5E2-F1
#
_cell.length_a   1.000
_cell.length_b   1.000
_cell.length_c   1.000
_cell.angle_alpha   90.00
_cell.angle_beta   90.00
_cell.angle_gamma   90.00
#
_symmetry.space_group_name_H-M   'P 1'
#
loop_
_entity.id
_entity.type
_entity.pdbx_description
1 polymer ?
#
loop_
_entity_poly.entity_id
_entity_poly.type
_entity_poly.pdbx_seq_one_letter_code
_entity_poly.pdbx_strand_id
1 'polypeptide(L)'
;MVDKANGGMLFLDEIHRLPPEGQEMVFYFMDTGTYSRLGETERRRTASVLLVGATTENLESAMLKTFIRRIPIIIHLPTFERRSTQEKISLLKFLLNREAQRIQKPIRIDVEAMKALIGNTSFGNIGQMKSNVQLVCANGFLHCLHQDIIDIRFRDLPSEIKNGLFHLGARRDEMQQINDYLEDFLVIQPGGEPSPLQEDDQYEPTFNLYNIIEDKVTFMQDHGLSHEEITRFILLDISIHLNTFYMKFQNNAGMQENILKVVNEDILHFSQQMKKIVERELNHHLTERFLLAFSLHLTSFLARTENRHTALLPRIEHLLMNQGQEYQAAKIVKQHIEDKFGIDVPVVEEMYLTLLISSLLKTQQEERVAVLVVMHGSHTASSMASVAQKLLGEGNIDSIDMPLDISPKLVLDQMRQRIKELNCNKGMLLLVDMGSLNGFGDIIMQETGIQIRTLTMASTPTVIEAVRKSAVMGMELDDIYFSLCDFKGYGSYRKTTQQLDTSMLYQKVKAILCVCSTGQGTAEKLKTFVDGMLCNMERCDINVIAMPLNEVEIQRDLLLKRYEFIMSLGIADPRINAPFLPLETLFSSNGEAQFTLLVQTEPFTVGYSAACDGAQN
;
A
#
# COMPACT_ATOMS: atom_id res chain seq x y z
N MET A 1 -0.84 -23.91 -3.40
CA MET A 1 -0.25 -23.84 -4.76
C MET A 1 0.12 -25.23 -5.26
N VAL A 2 1.05 -25.94 -4.60
CA VAL A 2 1.45 -27.31 -4.98
C VAL A 2 0.25 -28.27 -5.15
N ASP A 3 -0.66 -28.28 -4.18
CA ASP A 3 -1.90 -29.09 -4.20
C ASP A 3 -2.75 -28.83 -5.45
N LYS A 4 -2.87 -27.55 -5.86
CA LYS A 4 -3.65 -27.14 -7.04
C LYS A 4 -2.98 -27.52 -8.35
N ALA A 5 -1.66 -27.70 -8.36
CA ALA A 5 -0.88 -28.01 -9.55
C ALA A 5 -0.67 -29.53 -9.74
N ASN A 6 -1.20 -30.38 -8.86
CA ASN A 6 -1.04 -31.82 -8.93
C ASN A 6 -1.54 -32.39 -10.26
N GLY A 7 -0.68 -33.11 -10.98
CA GLY A 7 -0.92 -33.61 -12.33
C GLY A 7 -0.66 -32.59 -13.46
N GLY A 8 -0.21 -31.38 -13.13
CA GLY A 8 0.02 -30.28 -14.07
C GLY A 8 1.38 -29.61 -13.90
N MET A 9 1.43 -28.30 -14.19
CA MET A 9 2.63 -27.49 -14.13
C MET A 9 2.57 -26.47 -12.98
N LEU A 10 3.66 -26.35 -12.23
CA LEU A 10 3.86 -25.29 -11.24
C LEU A 10 4.89 -24.30 -11.78
N PHE A 11 4.41 -23.13 -12.24
CA PHE A 11 5.26 -22.02 -12.67
C PHE A 11 5.60 -21.11 -11.48
N LEU A 12 6.89 -20.87 -11.26
CA LEU A 12 7.42 -19.99 -10.24
C LEU A 12 8.16 -18.83 -10.91
N ASP A 13 7.50 -17.68 -11.01
CA ASP A 13 8.13 -16.46 -11.50
C ASP A 13 9.07 -15.85 -10.45
N GLU A 14 10.13 -15.22 -10.91
CA GLU A 14 11.20 -14.64 -10.10
C GLU A 14 11.66 -15.54 -8.93
N ILE A 15 11.97 -16.80 -9.24
CA ILE A 15 12.31 -17.85 -8.26
C ILE A 15 13.50 -17.48 -7.36
N HIS A 16 14.35 -16.54 -7.79
CA HIS A 16 15.44 -15.98 -7.00
C HIS A 16 14.98 -15.24 -5.73
N ARG A 17 13.70 -14.84 -5.66
CA ARG A 17 13.09 -14.21 -4.49
C ARG A 17 12.79 -15.22 -3.38
N LEU A 18 12.85 -16.52 -3.66
CA LEU A 18 12.71 -17.53 -2.62
C LEU A 18 13.91 -17.47 -1.67
N PRO A 19 13.67 -17.30 -0.35
CA PRO A 19 14.75 -17.37 0.62
C PRO A 19 15.36 -18.78 0.64
N PRO A 20 16.58 -18.97 1.19
CA PRO A 20 17.25 -20.27 1.22
C PRO A 20 16.36 -21.40 1.71
N GLU A 21 15.60 -21.22 2.80
CA GLU A 21 14.71 -22.24 3.35
C GLU A 21 13.54 -22.57 2.40
N GLY A 22 13.08 -21.58 1.63
CA GLY A 22 12.06 -21.77 0.60
C GLY A 22 12.61 -22.61 -0.57
N GLN A 23 13.83 -22.31 -1.01
CA GLN A 23 14.55 -23.15 -1.98
C GLN A 23 14.75 -24.56 -1.41
N GLU A 24 14.93 -24.68 -0.09
CA GLU A 24 15.06 -25.96 0.58
C GLU A 24 13.80 -26.83 0.51
N MET A 25 12.65 -26.22 0.79
CA MET A 25 11.37 -26.91 0.71
C MET A 25 11.04 -27.32 -0.72
N VAL A 26 11.34 -26.47 -1.71
CA VAL A 26 11.16 -26.83 -3.12
C VAL A 26 12.10 -27.95 -3.52
N PHE A 27 13.38 -27.94 -3.09
CA PHE A 27 14.28 -29.06 -3.36
C PHE A 27 13.72 -30.36 -2.77
N TYR A 28 13.20 -30.33 -1.55
CA TYR A 28 12.75 -31.54 -0.86
C TYR A 28 11.55 -32.14 -1.57
N PHE A 29 10.65 -31.27 -2.03
CA PHE A 29 9.53 -31.65 -2.86
C PHE A 29 9.97 -32.23 -4.20
N MET A 30 10.99 -31.66 -4.86
CA MET A 30 11.55 -32.21 -6.10
C MET A 30 12.13 -33.62 -5.91
N ASP A 31 12.81 -33.89 -4.79
CA ASP A 31 13.44 -35.19 -4.53
C ASP A 31 12.43 -36.28 -4.13
N THR A 32 11.43 -35.91 -3.33
CA THR A 32 10.54 -36.89 -2.67
C THR A 32 9.13 -36.94 -3.26
N GLY A 33 8.73 -35.92 -4.03
CA GLY A 33 7.34 -35.71 -4.43
C GLY A 33 6.40 -35.40 -3.26
N THR A 34 6.93 -35.19 -2.05
CA THR A 34 6.14 -34.95 -0.84
C THR A 34 6.26 -33.50 -0.36
N TYR A 35 5.16 -32.97 0.16
CA TYR A 35 5.07 -31.65 0.75
C TYR A 35 4.16 -31.68 1.98
N SER A 36 4.17 -30.61 2.76
CA SER A 36 3.24 -30.40 3.89
C SER A 36 2.68 -28.99 3.83
N ARG A 37 1.48 -28.79 4.39
CA ARG A 37 0.99 -27.44 4.64
C ARG A 37 1.76 -26.84 5.81
N LEU A 38 1.89 -25.51 5.82
CA LEU A 38 2.50 -24.79 6.93
C LEU A 38 1.75 -25.14 8.24
N GLY A 39 2.49 -25.68 9.22
CA GLY A 39 1.94 -26.14 10.50
C GLY A 39 1.63 -27.64 10.60
N GLU A 40 1.67 -28.39 9.49
CA GLU A 40 1.59 -29.86 9.54
C GLU A 40 2.97 -30.44 9.94
N THR A 41 3.01 -31.17 11.04
CA THR A 41 4.23 -31.84 11.55
C THR A 41 4.61 -33.08 10.76
N GLU A 42 3.65 -33.71 10.06
CA GLU A 42 3.88 -34.91 9.26
C GLU A 42 3.81 -34.61 7.76
N ARG A 43 4.90 -34.95 7.04
CA ARG A 43 5.00 -34.81 5.59
C ARG A 43 4.29 -35.98 4.89
N ARG A 44 2.95 -35.92 4.79
CA ARG A 44 2.13 -36.99 4.21
C ARG A 44 1.53 -36.67 2.83
N ARG A 45 1.60 -35.43 2.35
CA ARG A 45 0.97 -35.06 1.07
C ARG A 45 1.93 -35.29 -0.07
N THR A 46 1.43 -35.84 -1.16
CA THR A 46 2.19 -36.04 -2.40
C THR A 46 1.58 -35.23 -3.53
N ALA A 47 2.42 -34.69 -4.40
CA ALA A 47 1.96 -34.12 -5.66
C ALA A 47 2.99 -34.43 -6.75
N SER A 48 2.49 -34.70 -7.96
CA SER A 48 3.31 -34.86 -9.16
C SER A 48 3.14 -33.63 -10.02
N VAL A 49 4.16 -32.79 -10.14
CA VAL A 49 4.08 -31.54 -10.91
C VAL A 49 5.32 -31.36 -11.77
N LEU A 50 5.15 -30.76 -12.95
CA LEU A 50 6.26 -30.19 -13.72
C LEU A 50 6.61 -28.83 -13.12
N LEU A 51 7.78 -28.72 -12.51
CA LEU A 51 8.26 -27.45 -11.96
C LEU A 51 8.94 -26.61 -13.05
N VAL A 52 8.48 -25.39 -13.26
CA VAL A 52 9.11 -24.41 -14.16
C VAL A 52 9.41 -23.15 -13.37
N GLY A 53 10.67 -22.70 -13.36
CA GLY A 53 11.07 -21.48 -12.68
C GLY A 53 11.59 -20.44 -13.67
N ALA A 54 11.29 -19.17 -13.44
CA ALA A 54 11.87 -18.04 -14.17
C ALA A 54 12.69 -17.17 -13.20
N THR A 55 13.78 -16.58 -13.71
CA THR A 55 14.60 -15.63 -12.95
C THR A 55 15.27 -14.64 -13.88
N THR A 56 15.34 -13.38 -13.45
CA THR A 56 16.15 -12.33 -14.07
C THR A 56 17.58 -12.27 -13.53
N GLU A 57 17.84 -12.91 -12.37
CA GLU A 57 19.15 -12.94 -11.70
C GLU A 57 20.03 -14.11 -12.15
N ASN A 58 21.35 -13.96 -11.99
CA ASN A 58 22.30 -15.04 -12.24
C ASN A 58 22.09 -16.18 -11.22
N LEU A 59 21.88 -17.40 -11.75
CA LEU A 59 21.61 -18.59 -10.95
C LEU A 59 22.72 -18.89 -9.94
N GLU A 60 23.99 -18.71 -10.30
CA GLU A 60 25.13 -19.04 -9.44
C GLU A 60 25.26 -18.11 -8.23
N SER A 61 24.78 -16.87 -8.34
CA SER A 61 24.82 -15.89 -7.25
C SER A 61 23.56 -15.88 -6.40
N ALA A 62 22.39 -16.16 -6.99
CA ALA A 62 21.10 -16.00 -6.32
C ALA A 62 20.50 -17.30 -5.77
N MET A 63 20.94 -18.47 -6.25
CA MET A 63 20.37 -19.76 -5.89
C MET A 63 21.39 -20.67 -5.21
N LEU A 64 20.90 -21.55 -4.33
CA LEU A 64 21.74 -22.56 -3.68
C LEU A 64 22.31 -23.54 -4.73
N LYS A 65 23.61 -23.86 -4.63
CA LYS A 65 24.25 -24.85 -5.52
C LYS A 65 23.55 -26.21 -5.49
N THR A 66 23.01 -26.59 -4.33
CA THR A 66 22.23 -27.81 -4.15
C THR A 66 20.94 -27.76 -4.97
N PHE A 67 20.27 -26.61 -5.04
CA PHE A 67 19.05 -26.41 -5.82
C PHE A 67 19.31 -26.50 -7.32
N ILE A 68 20.31 -25.78 -7.83
CA ILE A 68 20.66 -25.74 -9.27
C ILE A 68 20.96 -27.14 -9.82
N ARG A 69 21.66 -27.98 -9.04
CA ARG A 69 22.02 -29.35 -9.46
C ARG A 69 20.83 -30.26 -9.77
N ARG A 70 19.63 -29.95 -9.27
CA ARG A 70 18.39 -30.71 -9.53
C ARG A 70 17.57 -30.14 -10.70
N ILE A 71 18.04 -29.07 -11.33
CA ILE A 71 17.42 -28.47 -12.51
C ILE A 71 18.28 -28.85 -13.72
N PRO A 72 17.95 -29.96 -14.42
CA PRO A 72 18.77 -30.45 -15.53
C PRO A 72 18.63 -29.60 -16.81
N ILE A 73 17.55 -28.83 -16.93
CA ILE A 73 17.22 -28.05 -18.12
C ILE A 73 17.21 -26.58 -17.73
N ILE A 74 18.14 -25.82 -18.31
CA ILE A 74 18.22 -24.36 -18.17
C ILE A 74 18.04 -23.75 -19.54
N ILE A 75 17.00 -22.94 -19.70
CA ILE A 75 16.70 -22.24 -20.95
C ILE A 75 17.10 -20.77 -20.75
N HIS A 76 18.10 -20.33 -21.50
CA HIS A 76 18.52 -18.93 -21.50
C HIS A 76 17.72 -18.14 -22.55
N LEU A 77 16.84 -17.26 -22.09
CA LEU A 77 16.13 -16.34 -22.98
C LEU A 77 17.04 -15.14 -23.31
N PRO A 78 17.29 -14.85 -24.60
CA PRO A 78 18.08 -13.69 -24.99
C PRO A 78 17.33 -12.39 -24.72
N THR A 79 18.07 -11.34 -24.37
CA THR A 79 17.58 -9.96 -24.39
C THR A 79 17.09 -9.59 -25.79
N PHE A 80 16.20 -8.60 -25.87
CA PHE A 80 15.64 -8.16 -27.14
C PHE A 80 16.72 -7.84 -28.17
N GLU A 81 17.79 -7.16 -27.77
CA GLU A 81 18.88 -6.79 -28.66
C GLU A 81 19.59 -7.99 -29.31
N ARG A 82 19.72 -9.11 -28.59
CA ARG A 82 20.40 -10.32 -29.06
C ARG A 82 19.52 -11.21 -29.94
N ARG A 83 18.24 -10.91 -30.06
CA ARG A 83 17.30 -11.65 -30.94
C ARG A 83 17.55 -11.34 -32.40
N SER A 84 17.20 -12.28 -33.27
CA SER A 84 17.31 -12.10 -34.71
C SER A 84 16.36 -10.99 -35.19
N THR A 85 16.72 -10.32 -36.29
CA THR A 85 15.89 -9.28 -36.92
C THR A 85 14.49 -9.81 -37.26
N GLN A 86 14.41 -11.02 -37.79
CA GLN A 86 13.14 -11.68 -38.11
C GLN A 86 12.27 -11.89 -36.86
N GLU A 87 12.86 -12.28 -35.73
CA GLU A 87 12.14 -12.45 -34.47
C GLU A 87 11.68 -11.10 -33.90
N LYS A 88 12.51 -10.06 -33.95
CA LYS A 88 12.15 -8.70 -33.53
C LYS A 88 10.93 -8.17 -34.31
N ILE A 89 10.93 -8.37 -35.63
CA ILE A 89 9.82 -8.01 -36.51
C ILE A 89 8.58 -8.86 -36.16
N SER A 90 8.75 -10.15 -35.90
CA SER A 90 7.64 -11.04 -35.54
C SER A 90 6.99 -10.62 -34.21
N LEU A 91 7.79 -10.23 -33.21
CA LEU A 91 7.31 -9.68 -31.94
C LEU A 91 6.57 -8.35 -32.15
N LEU A 92 7.10 -7.45 -33.00
CA LEU A 92 6.41 -6.21 -33.35
C LEU A 92 5.04 -6.48 -33.96
N LYS A 93 4.99 -7.37 -34.96
CA LYS A 93 3.75 -7.79 -35.64
C LYS A 93 2.75 -8.40 -34.66
N PHE A 94 3.23 -9.25 -33.74
CA PHE A 94 2.41 -9.86 -32.70
C PHE A 94 1.78 -8.80 -31.78
N LEU A 95 2.59 -7.87 -31.26
CA LEU A 95 2.11 -6.80 -30.38
C LEU A 95 1.12 -5.88 -31.09
N LEU A 96 1.41 -5.47 -32.33
CA LEU A 96 0.50 -4.64 -33.13
C LEU A 96 -0.81 -5.39 -33.47
N ASN A 97 -0.76 -6.70 -33.72
CA ASN A 97 -1.98 -7.51 -33.93
C ASN A 97 -2.84 -7.53 -32.68
N ARG A 98 -2.24 -7.71 -31.51
CA ARG A 98 -2.98 -7.65 -30.25
C ARG A 98 -3.63 -6.28 -30.04
N GLU A 99 -2.93 -5.20 -30.36
CA GLU A 99 -3.50 -3.85 -30.31
C GLU A 99 -4.64 -3.66 -31.33
N ALA A 100 -4.49 -4.14 -32.56
CA ALA A 100 -5.55 -4.10 -33.58
C ALA A 100 -6.80 -4.87 -33.13
N GLN A 101 -6.62 -6.06 -32.54
CA GLN A 101 -7.69 -6.86 -31.95
C GLN A 101 -8.34 -6.14 -30.76
N ARG A 102 -7.55 -5.52 -29.88
CA ARG A 102 -8.07 -4.79 -28.72
C ARG A 102 -8.89 -3.56 -29.14
N ILE A 103 -8.42 -2.83 -30.14
CA ILE A 103 -9.08 -1.62 -30.66
C ILE A 103 -10.21 -1.96 -31.65
N GLN A 104 -10.27 -3.21 -32.15
CA GLN A 104 -11.19 -3.66 -33.20
C GLN A 104 -11.11 -2.80 -34.47
N LYS A 105 -9.91 -2.27 -34.77
CA LYS A 105 -9.64 -1.50 -35.98
C LYS A 105 -8.34 -1.96 -36.66
N PRO A 106 -8.28 -1.94 -38.01
CA PRO A 106 -7.03 -2.17 -38.72
C PRO A 106 -5.98 -1.11 -38.37
N ILE A 107 -4.72 -1.54 -38.31
CA ILE A 107 -3.56 -0.67 -38.05
C ILE A 107 -2.66 -0.69 -39.28
N ARG A 108 -2.40 0.47 -39.86
CA ARG A 108 -1.37 0.68 -40.87
C ARG A 108 -0.19 1.39 -40.25
N ILE A 109 1.02 0.87 -40.43
CA ILE A 109 2.25 1.46 -39.90
C ILE A 109 3.34 1.55 -40.98
N ASP A 110 4.04 2.68 -41.07
CA ASP A 110 5.16 2.86 -42.00
C ASP A 110 6.47 2.19 -41.52
N VAL A 111 7.36 1.88 -42.46
CA VAL A 111 8.61 1.16 -42.18
C VAL A 111 9.56 1.93 -41.25
N GLU A 112 9.59 3.26 -41.34
CA GLU A 112 10.43 4.10 -40.49
C GLU A 112 9.93 4.11 -39.03
N ALA A 113 8.62 4.08 -38.82
CA ALA A 113 8.03 3.93 -37.50
C ALA A 113 8.33 2.55 -36.90
N MET A 114 8.26 1.49 -37.72
CA MET A 114 8.65 0.14 -37.28
C MET A 114 10.11 0.07 -36.85
N LYS A 115 11.02 0.66 -37.64
CA LYS A 115 12.44 0.78 -37.26
C LYS A 115 12.63 1.57 -35.97
N ALA A 116 11.94 2.68 -35.82
CA ALA A 116 12.01 3.49 -34.60
C ALA A 116 11.58 2.70 -33.36
N LEU A 117 10.48 1.93 -33.46
CA LEU A 117 10.00 1.07 -32.38
C LEU A 117 11.00 -0.05 -32.01
N ILE A 118 11.57 -0.72 -33.01
CA ILE A 118 12.59 -1.76 -32.79
C ILE A 118 13.85 -1.15 -32.16
N GLY A 119 14.34 -0.04 -32.70
CA GLY A 119 15.59 0.59 -32.26
C GLY A 119 15.49 1.32 -30.93
N ASN A 120 14.28 1.67 -30.49
CA ASN A 120 14.05 2.26 -29.18
C ASN A 120 13.98 1.22 -28.04
N THR A 121 13.88 -0.07 -28.38
CA THR A 121 13.77 -1.13 -27.39
C THR A 121 15.16 -1.49 -26.83
N SER A 122 15.38 -1.17 -25.56
CA SER A 122 16.67 -1.32 -24.87
C SER A 122 16.50 -2.11 -23.56
N PHE A 123 16.86 -1.54 -22.40
CA PHE A 123 16.89 -2.22 -21.09
C PHE A 123 15.54 -2.83 -20.70
N GLY A 124 14.42 -2.18 -21.05
CA GLY A 124 13.08 -2.69 -20.76
C GLY A 124 12.62 -3.86 -21.63
N ASN A 125 13.45 -4.35 -22.57
CA ASN A 125 13.21 -5.49 -23.44
C ASN A 125 11.81 -5.47 -24.08
N ILE A 126 11.17 -6.63 -24.27
CA ILE A 126 9.84 -6.77 -24.90
C ILE A 126 8.78 -5.95 -24.16
N GLY A 127 8.92 -5.75 -22.83
CA GLY A 127 8.02 -4.90 -22.05
C GLY A 127 8.04 -3.44 -22.51
N GLN A 128 9.22 -2.89 -22.78
CA GLN A 128 9.35 -1.54 -23.36
C GLN A 128 8.76 -1.48 -24.77
N MET A 129 9.02 -2.49 -25.59
CA MET A 129 8.46 -2.57 -26.95
C MET A 129 6.94 -2.57 -26.94
N LYS A 130 6.32 -3.36 -26.04
CA LYS A 130 4.87 -3.40 -25.82
C LYS A 130 4.34 -2.02 -25.44
N SER A 131 4.94 -1.36 -24.45
CA SER A 131 4.53 -0.01 -24.02
C SER A 131 4.64 1.02 -25.15
N ASN A 132 5.71 0.95 -25.95
CA ASN A 132 5.89 1.84 -27.09
C ASN A 132 4.85 1.60 -28.18
N VAL A 133 4.57 0.33 -28.51
CA VAL A 133 3.52 -0.05 -29.47
C VAL A 133 2.15 0.45 -28.99
N GLN A 134 1.82 0.25 -27.72
CA GLN A 134 0.58 0.75 -27.11
C GLN A 134 0.45 2.27 -27.22
N LEU A 135 1.50 3.01 -26.86
CA LEU A 135 1.52 4.47 -26.93
C LEU A 135 1.26 4.97 -28.36
N VAL A 136 1.92 4.34 -29.33
CA VAL A 136 1.82 4.75 -30.73
C VAL A 136 0.46 4.38 -31.33
N CYS A 137 -0.08 3.21 -30.98
CA CYS A 137 -1.44 2.82 -31.39
C CYS A 137 -2.50 3.71 -30.74
N ALA A 138 -2.34 4.08 -29.48
CA ALA A 138 -3.24 5.01 -28.78
C ALA A 138 -3.22 6.40 -29.43
N ASN A 139 -2.04 6.96 -29.69
CA ASN A 139 -1.91 8.23 -30.39
C ASN A 139 -2.52 8.16 -31.80
N GLY A 140 -2.24 7.10 -32.55
CA GLY A 140 -2.83 6.87 -33.87
C GLY A 140 -4.36 6.77 -33.80
N PHE A 141 -4.91 6.10 -32.79
CA PHE A 141 -6.35 6.00 -32.58
C PHE A 141 -7.00 7.36 -32.30
N LEU A 142 -6.38 8.19 -31.45
CA LEU A 142 -6.85 9.55 -31.17
C LEU A 142 -6.91 10.43 -32.44
N HIS A 143 -5.97 10.25 -33.36
CA HIS A 143 -5.95 10.96 -34.64
C HIS A 143 -6.92 10.40 -35.70
N CYS A 144 -7.50 9.22 -35.46
CA CYS A 144 -8.34 8.49 -36.41
C CYS A 144 -9.80 8.33 -35.94
N LEU A 145 -10.32 9.23 -35.09
CA LEU A 145 -11.71 9.22 -34.61
C LEU A 145 -12.77 9.14 -35.73
N HIS A 146 -12.44 9.60 -36.94
CA HIS A 146 -13.33 9.58 -38.11
C HIS A 146 -12.84 8.67 -39.26
N GLN A 147 -11.84 7.83 -39.02
CA GLN A 147 -11.28 6.93 -40.03
C GLN A 147 -11.42 5.47 -39.61
N ASP A 148 -11.59 4.61 -40.61
CA ASP A 148 -11.76 3.17 -40.43
C ASP A 148 -10.43 2.46 -40.16
N ILE A 149 -9.29 3.14 -40.33
CA ILE A 149 -7.94 2.59 -40.15
C ILE A 149 -7.10 3.53 -39.29
N ILE A 150 -6.30 2.96 -38.38
CA ILE A 150 -5.30 3.69 -37.60
C ILE A 150 -4.04 3.84 -38.46
N ASP A 151 -3.67 5.06 -38.82
CA ASP A 151 -2.47 5.35 -39.62
C ASP A 151 -1.31 5.83 -38.72
N ILE A 152 -0.33 4.96 -38.49
CA ILE A 152 0.88 5.25 -37.72
C ILE A 152 2.00 5.62 -38.67
N ARG A 153 2.50 6.86 -38.56
CA ARG A 153 3.63 7.34 -39.35
C ARG A 153 4.77 7.82 -38.48
N PHE A 154 6.00 7.72 -38.98
CA PHE A 154 7.20 8.12 -38.25
C PHE A 154 7.14 9.58 -37.74
N ARG A 155 6.62 10.49 -38.57
CA ARG A 155 6.43 11.91 -38.21
C ARG A 155 5.54 12.13 -36.99
N ASP A 156 4.60 11.22 -36.74
CA ASP A 156 3.57 11.33 -35.72
C ASP A 156 4.00 10.64 -34.41
N LEU A 157 5.20 10.04 -34.38
CA LEU A 157 5.76 9.41 -33.20
C LEU A 157 6.30 10.42 -32.16
N PRO A 158 6.23 10.09 -30.85
CA PRO A 158 6.94 10.82 -29.81
C PRO A 158 8.46 10.93 -30.06
N SER A 159 9.07 12.02 -29.58
CA SER A 159 10.51 12.29 -29.72
C SER A 159 11.38 11.15 -29.20
N GLU A 160 10.95 10.54 -28.11
CA GLU A 160 11.67 9.47 -27.43
C GLU A 160 11.73 8.22 -28.31
N ILE A 161 10.63 7.87 -28.98
CA ILE A 161 10.56 6.71 -29.89
C ILE A 161 11.31 7.01 -31.19
N LYS A 162 11.22 8.23 -31.72
CA LYS A 162 11.98 8.67 -32.90
C LYS A 162 13.48 8.47 -32.74
N ASN A 163 14.00 8.64 -31.52
CA ASN A 163 15.42 8.40 -31.24
C ASN A 163 15.86 6.96 -31.51
N GLY A 164 14.93 6.00 -31.47
CA GLY A 164 15.20 4.61 -31.84
C GLY A 164 15.76 4.45 -33.25
N LEU A 165 15.36 5.32 -34.19
CA LEU A 165 15.89 5.28 -35.56
C LEU A 165 17.39 5.62 -35.61
N PHE A 166 17.85 6.57 -34.78
CA PHE A 166 19.27 6.91 -34.68
C PHE A 166 20.08 5.79 -34.01
N HIS A 167 19.51 5.11 -33.01
CA HIS A 167 20.14 3.96 -32.37
C HIS A 167 20.30 2.78 -33.34
N LEU A 168 19.29 2.53 -34.18
CA LEU A 168 19.35 1.54 -35.25
C LEU A 168 20.31 1.95 -36.38
N GLY A 169 20.46 3.25 -36.63
CA GLY A 169 21.40 3.81 -37.61
C GLY A 169 22.86 3.46 -37.32
N ALA A 170 23.21 3.20 -36.06
CA ALA A 170 24.53 2.71 -35.67
C ALA A 170 24.76 1.22 -36.04
N ARG A 171 23.70 0.47 -36.37
CA ARG A 171 23.70 -0.97 -36.71
C ARG A 171 23.20 -1.17 -38.15
N ARG A 172 24.03 -0.77 -39.13
CA ARG A 172 23.66 -0.75 -40.55
C ARG A 172 23.17 -2.09 -41.09
N ASP A 173 23.79 -3.19 -40.67
CA ASP A 173 23.40 -4.54 -41.13
C ASP A 173 21.99 -4.93 -40.64
N GLU A 174 21.64 -4.57 -39.40
CA GLU A 174 20.31 -4.80 -38.83
C GLU A 174 19.26 -3.94 -39.55
N MET A 175 19.58 -2.68 -39.83
CA MET A 175 18.69 -1.78 -40.58
C MET A 175 18.43 -2.28 -42.01
N GLN A 176 19.45 -2.80 -42.68
CA GLN A 176 19.31 -3.38 -44.02
C GLN A 176 18.42 -4.62 -43.98
N GLN A 177 18.66 -5.53 -43.04
CA GLN A 177 17.81 -6.71 -42.87
C GLN A 177 16.35 -6.34 -42.60
N ILE A 178 16.09 -5.30 -41.79
CA ILE A 178 14.71 -4.85 -41.54
C ILE A 178 14.03 -4.41 -42.84
N ASN A 179 14.74 -3.68 -43.72
CA ASN A 179 14.21 -3.32 -45.04
C ASN A 179 13.96 -4.52 -45.94
N ASP A 180 14.80 -5.55 -45.85
CA ASP A 180 14.61 -6.77 -46.66
C ASP A 180 13.38 -7.57 -46.21
N TYR A 181 12.98 -7.45 -44.93
CA TYR A 181 11.84 -8.17 -44.35
C TYR A 181 10.53 -7.37 -44.30
N LEU A 182 10.54 -6.06 -44.54
CA LEU A 182 9.39 -5.17 -44.41
C LEU A 182 9.17 -4.36 -45.68
N GLU A 183 7.90 -4.32 -46.11
CA GLU A 183 7.43 -3.38 -47.11
C GLU A 183 7.31 -1.97 -46.53
N ASP A 184 7.16 -0.94 -47.39
CA ASP A 184 7.06 0.47 -46.99
C ASP A 184 5.96 0.73 -45.94
N PHE A 185 4.88 -0.07 -46.01
CA PHE A 185 3.79 -0.06 -45.05
C PHE A 185 3.37 -1.48 -44.68
N LEU A 186 3.05 -1.68 -43.40
CA LEU A 186 2.46 -2.90 -42.89
C LEU A 186 1.02 -2.62 -42.45
N VAL A 187 0.07 -3.43 -42.94
CA VAL A 187 -1.35 -3.36 -42.52
C VAL A 187 -1.71 -4.61 -41.73
N ILE A 188 -2.28 -4.41 -40.55
CA ILE A 188 -2.68 -5.46 -39.62
C ILE A 188 -4.19 -5.37 -39.44
N GLN A 189 -4.89 -6.47 -39.70
CA GLN A 189 -6.35 -6.56 -39.61
C GLN A 189 -6.75 -7.15 -38.24
N PRO A 190 -7.84 -6.66 -37.62
CA PRO A 190 -8.44 -7.32 -36.47
C PRO A 190 -9.06 -8.65 -36.92
N GLY A 191 -8.67 -9.77 -36.31
CA GLY A 191 -9.26 -11.10 -36.58
C GLY A 191 -8.42 -12.08 -37.42
N GLY A 192 -7.11 -11.85 -37.60
CA GLY A 192 -6.20 -12.90 -38.09
C GLY A 192 -6.13 -14.12 -37.15
N GLU A 193 -5.66 -15.27 -37.66
CA GLU A 193 -5.64 -16.55 -36.92
C GLU A 193 -5.20 -16.38 -35.45
N PRO A 194 -5.97 -16.92 -34.48
CA PRO A 194 -5.63 -16.81 -33.08
C PRO A 194 -4.28 -17.50 -32.84
N SER A 195 -3.26 -16.71 -32.49
CA SER A 195 -2.03 -17.25 -31.95
C SER A 195 -2.36 -17.95 -30.62
N PRO A 196 -1.84 -19.16 -30.34
CA PRO A 196 -2.16 -19.94 -29.14
C PRO A 196 -1.72 -19.31 -27.80
N LEU A 197 -1.25 -18.06 -27.81
CA LEU A 197 -0.85 -17.26 -26.64
C LEU A 197 -1.95 -16.27 -26.20
N GLN A 198 -3.21 -16.60 -26.49
CA GLN A 198 -4.38 -15.79 -26.13
C GLN A 198 -4.77 -16.06 -24.67
N GLU A 199 -3.94 -15.63 -23.72
CA GLU A 199 -4.32 -15.48 -22.31
C GLU A 199 -4.14 -14.03 -21.89
N ASP A 200 -5.12 -13.52 -21.11
CA ASP A 200 -5.22 -12.15 -20.63
C ASP A 200 -3.90 -11.66 -20.03
N ASP A 201 -3.32 -10.66 -20.67
CA ASP A 201 -2.10 -10.00 -20.22
C ASP A 201 -2.44 -9.08 -19.03
N GLN A 202 -2.28 -9.58 -17.80
CA GLN A 202 -2.57 -8.89 -16.53
C GLN A 202 -1.76 -7.59 -16.30
N TYR A 203 -0.87 -7.21 -17.23
CA TYR A 203 0.00 -6.03 -17.16
C TYR A 203 -0.32 -4.98 -18.23
N GLU A 204 -1.60 -4.70 -18.47
CA GLU A 204 -2.04 -3.62 -19.36
C GLU A 204 -2.64 -2.44 -18.59
N PRO A 205 -2.22 -1.18 -18.84
CA PRO A 205 -2.88 -0.02 -18.25
C PRO A 205 -4.11 0.33 -19.11
N THR A 206 -5.20 -0.39 -18.90
CA THR A 206 -6.50 0.27 -18.89
C THR A 206 -6.59 0.94 -17.53
N PHE A 207 -7.10 2.17 -17.41
CA PHE A 207 -7.50 2.68 -16.10
C PHE A 207 -8.72 1.84 -15.66
N ASN A 208 -8.44 0.61 -15.22
CA ASN A 208 -9.41 -0.36 -14.81
C ASN A 208 -9.26 -0.55 -13.31
N LEU A 209 -9.51 0.57 -12.62
CA LEU A 209 -9.61 0.63 -11.17
C LEU A 209 -10.56 -0.45 -10.65
N TYR A 210 -11.54 -0.84 -11.47
CA TYR A 210 -12.47 -1.93 -11.20
C TYR A 210 -11.77 -3.27 -10.93
N ASN A 211 -10.80 -3.68 -11.75
CA ASN A 211 -10.06 -4.94 -11.53
C ASN A 211 -9.20 -4.87 -10.25
N ILE A 212 -8.54 -3.73 -10.02
CA ILE A 212 -7.68 -3.51 -8.83
C ILE A 212 -8.52 -3.55 -7.53
N ILE A 213 -9.70 -2.94 -7.57
CA ILE A 213 -10.62 -2.93 -6.44
C ILE A 213 -11.24 -4.32 -6.26
N GLU A 214 -11.65 -5.01 -7.32
CA GLU A 214 -12.30 -6.33 -7.26
C GLU A 214 -11.40 -7.41 -6.66
N ASP A 215 -10.15 -7.52 -7.12
CA ASP A 215 -9.19 -8.50 -6.60
C ASP A 215 -8.89 -8.27 -5.11
N LYS A 216 -8.73 -7.00 -4.71
CA LYS A 216 -8.44 -6.63 -3.33
C LYS A 216 -9.66 -6.76 -2.41
N VAL A 217 -10.84 -6.38 -2.87
CA VAL A 217 -12.10 -6.56 -2.10
C VAL A 217 -12.34 -8.03 -1.83
N THR A 218 -12.21 -8.88 -2.86
CA THR A 218 -12.39 -10.33 -2.73
C THR A 218 -11.37 -10.91 -1.74
N PHE A 219 -10.10 -10.53 -1.88
CA PHE A 219 -9.05 -10.91 -0.94
C PHE A 219 -9.36 -10.45 0.50
N MET A 220 -9.81 -9.21 0.70
CA MET A 220 -10.04 -8.65 2.04
C MET A 220 -11.29 -9.21 2.73
N GLN A 221 -12.35 -9.49 1.97
CA GLN A 221 -13.56 -10.15 2.48
C GLN A 221 -13.27 -11.58 2.92
N ASP A 222 -12.46 -12.33 2.16
CA ASP A 222 -12.04 -13.69 2.51
C ASP A 222 -11.18 -13.75 3.80
N HIS A 223 -10.63 -12.61 4.23
CA HIS A 223 -9.81 -12.48 5.44
C HIS A 223 -10.56 -11.82 6.63
N GLY A 224 -11.87 -11.59 6.50
CA GLY A 224 -12.73 -11.17 7.62
C GLY A 224 -12.61 -9.69 8.03
N LEU A 225 -12.11 -8.83 7.15
CA LEU A 225 -12.05 -7.38 7.39
C LEU A 225 -13.45 -6.76 7.41
N SER A 226 -13.64 -5.73 8.24
CA SER A 226 -14.90 -4.99 8.30
C SER A 226 -15.13 -4.12 7.05
N HIS A 227 -16.39 -3.78 6.79
CA HIS A 227 -16.77 -2.97 5.62
C HIS A 227 -16.14 -1.56 5.64
N GLU A 228 -15.93 -0.99 6.83
CA GLU A 228 -15.26 0.30 7.01
C GLU A 228 -13.76 0.21 6.69
N GLU A 229 -13.09 -0.87 7.10
CA GLU A 229 -11.68 -1.10 6.79
C GLU A 229 -11.45 -1.30 5.30
N ILE A 230 -12.28 -2.13 4.65
CA ILE A 230 -12.23 -2.36 3.19
C ILE A 230 -12.40 -1.04 2.44
N THR A 231 -13.40 -0.25 2.80
CA THR A 231 -13.66 1.06 2.18
C THR A 231 -12.49 2.02 2.39
N ARG A 232 -11.88 2.05 3.59
CA ARG A 232 -10.72 2.89 3.89
C ARG A 232 -9.49 2.47 3.09
N PHE A 233 -9.24 1.18 2.92
CA PHE A 233 -8.13 0.67 2.10
C PHE A 233 -8.31 0.99 0.62
N ILE A 234 -9.52 0.82 0.08
CA ILE A 234 -9.84 1.16 -1.29
C ILE A 234 -9.59 2.65 -1.53
N LEU A 235 -10.11 3.54 -0.67
CA LEU A 235 -9.90 4.99 -0.82
C LEU A 235 -8.41 5.37 -0.76
N LEU A 236 -7.62 4.71 0.09
CA LEU A 236 -6.18 4.94 0.15
C LEU A 236 -5.48 4.50 -1.13
N ASP A 237 -5.78 3.30 -1.64
CA ASP A 237 -5.17 2.78 -2.87
C ASP A 237 -5.55 3.63 -4.09
N ILE A 238 -6.81 4.06 -4.19
CA ILE A 238 -7.27 5.00 -5.21
C ILE A 238 -6.48 6.29 -5.12
N SER A 239 -6.35 6.88 -3.92
CA SER A 239 -5.64 8.15 -3.76
C SER A 239 -4.14 8.04 -4.08
N ILE A 240 -3.47 6.94 -3.71
CA ILE A 240 -2.06 6.66 -4.09
C ILE A 240 -1.95 6.54 -5.61
N HIS A 241 -2.86 5.79 -6.25
CA HIS A 241 -2.82 5.57 -7.68
C HIS A 241 -3.07 6.87 -8.46
N LEU A 242 -4.04 7.68 -8.03
CA LEU A 242 -4.33 9.00 -8.58
C LEU A 242 -3.15 9.97 -8.37
N ASN A 243 -2.50 9.96 -7.20
CA ASN A 243 -1.34 10.80 -6.94
C ASN A 243 -0.13 10.40 -7.79
N THR A 244 0.16 9.09 -7.89
CA THR A 244 1.25 8.56 -8.73
C THR A 244 1.05 8.96 -10.19
N PHE A 245 -0.20 8.95 -10.65
CA PHE A 245 -0.55 9.36 -11.99
C PHE A 245 -0.43 10.88 -12.16
N TYR A 246 -0.97 11.68 -11.25
CA TYR A 246 -0.89 13.14 -11.28
C TYR A 246 0.56 13.66 -11.31
N MET A 247 1.46 13.05 -10.53
CA MET A 247 2.88 13.43 -10.49
C MET A 247 3.58 13.26 -11.86
N LYS A 248 3.12 12.34 -12.71
CA LYS A 248 3.65 12.18 -14.08
C LYS A 248 3.30 13.35 -14.99
N PHE A 249 2.23 14.10 -14.70
CA PHE A 249 1.74 15.22 -15.53
C PHE A 249 2.16 16.60 -15.00
N GLN A 250 2.65 16.70 -13.76
CA GLN A 250 3.06 17.96 -13.14
C GLN A 250 4.42 18.48 -13.63
N ASN A 251 5.30 17.60 -14.12
CA ASN A 251 6.69 17.95 -14.48
C ASN A 251 6.84 18.71 -15.81
N ASN A 252 5.76 18.99 -16.54
CA ASN A 252 5.80 19.72 -17.80
C ASN A 252 4.90 20.96 -17.71
N ALA A 253 5.45 22.14 -17.95
CA ALA A 253 4.69 23.39 -18.04
C ALA A 253 3.51 23.22 -19.03
N GLY A 254 2.29 23.54 -18.62
CA GLY A 254 1.07 23.42 -19.44
C GLY A 254 0.20 22.18 -19.13
N MET A 255 -0.34 22.06 -17.91
CA MET A 255 -1.18 20.91 -17.53
C MET A 255 -2.46 20.78 -18.38
N GLN A 256 -3.11 21.89 -18.75
CA GLN A 256 -4.29 21.87 -19.62
C GLN A 256 -3.96 21.39 -21.04
N GLU A 257 -2.83 21.81 -21.60
CA GLU A 257 -2.34 21.32 -22.90
C GLU A 257 -2.01 19.82 -22.84
N ASN A 258 -1.50 19.32 -21.71
CA ASN A 258 -1.22 17.90 -21.52
C ASN A 258 -2.48 17.05 -21.33
N ILE A 259 -3.54 17.60 -20.74
CA ILE A 259 -4.84 16.91 -20.66
C ILE A 259 -5.48 16.83 -22.05
N LEU A 260 -5.40 17.89 -22.85
CA LEU A 260 -5.89 17.91 -24.24
C LEU A 260 -5.18 16.90 -25.16
N LYS A 261 -3.98 16.43 -24.80
CA LYS A 261 -3.30 15.34 -25.54
C LYS A 261 -3.97 13.97 -25.37
N VAL A 262 -4.80 13.79 -24.34
CA VAL A 262 -5.38 12.50 -23.94
C VAL A 262 -6.92 12.57 -23.88
N VAL A 263 -7.48 13.77 -23.85
CA VAL A 263 -8.90 14.04 -23.62
C VAL A 263 -9.38 15.10 -24.62
N ASN A 264 -10.51 14.85 -25.29
CA ASN A 264 -11.11 15.80 -26.23
C ASN A 264 -11.52 17.12 -25.53
N GLU A 265 -11.50 18.23 -26.27
CA GLU A 265 -11.86 19.57 -25.75
C GLU A 265 -13.25 19.60 -25.10
N ASP A 266 -14.22 18.91 -25.69
CA ASP A 266 -15.59 18.81 -25.15
C ASP A 266 -15.64 18.15 -23.77
N ILE A 267 -14.86 17.08 -23.57
CA ILE A 267 -14.77 16.35 -22.30
C ILE A 267 -14.04 17.20 -21.26
N LEU A 268 -12.97 17.91 -21.66
CA LEU A 268 -12.26 18.81 -20.76
C LEU A 268 -13.14 19.96 -20.29
N HIS A 269 -13.84 20.62 -21.21
CA HIS A 269 -14.75 21.72 -20.88
C HIS A 269 -15.89 21.25 -19.97
N PHE A 270 -16.48 20.08 -20.27
CA PHE A 270 -17.48 19.47 -19.40
C PHE A 270 -16.90 19.16 -18.01
N SER A 271 -15.68 18.63 -17.93
CA SER A 271 -15.00 18.33 -16.66
C SER A 271 -14.74 19.58 -15.82
N GLN A 272 -14.41 20.71 -16.46
CA GLN A 272 -14.29 22.01 -15.79
C GLN A 272 -15.62 22.51 -15.24
N GLN A 273 -16.72 22.29 -15.97
CA GLN A 273 -18.07 22.62 -15.49
C GLN A 273 -18.43 21.74 -14.28
N MET A 274 -18.20 20.44 -14.36
CA MET A 274 -18.47 19.50 -13.27
C MET A 274 -17.68 19.85 -12.01
N LYS A 275 -16.40 20.23 -12.15
CA LYS A 275 -15.58 20.72 -11.04
C LYS A 275 -16.29 21.85 -10.28
N LYS A 276 -16.75 22.88 -10.99
CA LYS A 276 -17.43 24.03 -10.38
C LYS A 276 -18.75 23.65 -9.70
N ILE A 277 -19.47 22.67 -10.24
CA ILE A 277 -20.72 22.19 -9.65
C ILE A 277 -20.42 21.44 -8.36
N VAL A 278 -19.48 20.49 -8.38
CA VAL A 278 -19.07 19.73 -7.19
C VAL A 278 -18.53 20.66 -6.10
N GLU A 279 -17.73 21.68 -6.46
CA GLU A 279 -17.22 22.67 -5.51
C GLU A 279 -18.33 23.46 -4.80
N ARG A 280 -19.42 23.79 -5.52
CA ARG A 280 -20.58 24.50 -4.96
C ARG A 280 -21.39 23.60 -4.04
N GLU A 281 -21.68 22.38 -4.47
CA GLU A 281 -22.48 21.41 -3.72
C GLU A 281 -21.79 21.01 -2.40
N LEU A 282 -20.46 20.92 -2.41
CA LEU A 282 -19.68 20.49 -1.25
C LEU A 282 -19.07 21.65 -0.47
N ASN A 283 -19.25 22.89 -0.93
CA ASN A 283 -18.64 24.09 -0.36
C ASN A 283 -17.13 23.94 -0.10
N HIS A 284 -16.42 23.28 -1.02
CA HIS A 284 -15.00 22.96 -0.89
C HIS A 284 -14.28 23.18 -2.24
N HIS A 285 -13.05 23.66 -2.21
CA HIS A 285 -12.30 23.91 -3.45
C HIS A 285 -11.59 22.63 -3.91
N LEU A 286 -11.75 22.26 -5.18
CA LEU A 286 -11.12 21.09 -5.75
C LEU A 286 -9.82 21.49 -6.47
N THR A 287 -8.78 20.69 -6.28
CA THR A 287 -7.50 20.90 -6.98
C THR A 287 -7.61 20.50 -8.47
N GLU A 288 -6.61 20.88 -9.28
CA GLU A 288 -6.50 20.44 -10.68
C GLU A 288 -6.38 18.90 -10.83
N ARG A 289 -6.12 18.18 -9.73
CA ARG A 289 -6.16 16.70 -9.68
C ARG A 289 -7.53 16.15 -10.05
N PHE A 290 -8.59 16.83 -9.62
CA PHE A 290 -9.96 16.46 -9.98
C PHE A 290 -10.17 16.54 -11.48
N LEU A 291 -9.71 17.62 -12.10
CA LEU A 291 -9.89 17.83 -13.54
C LEU A 291 -9.26 16.69 -14.33
N LEU A 292 -8.03 16.31 -14.02
CA LEU A 292 -7.33 15.20 -14.68
C LEU A 292 -8.03 13.86 -14.45
N ALA A 293 -8.32 13.51 -13.19
CA ALA A 293 -8.86 12.20 -12.83
C ALA A 293 -10.27 12.00 -13.39
N PHE A 294 -11.11 13.04 -13.29
CA PHE A 294 -12.47 13.01 -13.81
C PHE A 294 -12.49 12.95 -15.35
N SER A 295 -11.65 13.76 -16.01
CA SER A 295 -11.57 13.77 -17.48
C SER A 295 -11.21 12.40 -18.07
N LEU A 296 -10.22 11.71 -17.49
CA LEU A 296 -9.77 10.40 -17.97
C LEU A 296 -10.79 9.30 -17.68
N HIS A 297 -11.42 9.35 -16.51
CA HIS A 297 -12.48 8.44 -16.16
C HIS A 297 -13.66 8.59 -17.12
N LEU A 298 -14.09 9.83 -17.39
CA LEU A 298 -15.18 10.12 -18.31
C LEU A 298 -14.86 9.64 -19.73
N THR A 299 -13.65 9.90 -20.25
CA THR A 299 -13.20 9.35 -21.54
C THR A 299 -13.30 7.82 -21.58
N SER A 300 -12.81 7.15 -20.53
CA SER A 300 -12.84 5.69 -20.44
C SER A 300 -14.25 5.15 -20.34
N PHE A 301 -15.13 5.82 -19.59
CA PHE A 301 -16.53 5.47 -19.43
C PHE A 301 -17.29 5.58 -20.75
N LEU A 302 -17.18 6.72 -21.44
CA LEU A 302 -17.82 6.93 -22.74
C LEU A 302 -17.37 5.87 -23.77
N ALA A 303 -16.06 5.56 -23.82
CA ALA A 303 -15.53 4.52 -24.70
C ALA A 303 -16.05 3.10 -24.38
N ARG A 304 -16.35 2.79 -23.11
CA ARG A 304 -16.96 1.50 -22.72
C ARG A 304 -18.43 1.42 -23.14
N THR A 305 -19.16 2.52 -23.00
CA THR A 305 -20.59 2.62 -23.33
C THR A 305 -20.81 2.48 -24.84
N GLU A 306 -19.91 3.04 -25.67
CA GLU A 306 -19.94 2.88 -27.13
C GLU A 306 -19.69 1.42 -27.57
N ASN A 307 -18.84 0.68 -26.85
CA ASN A 307 -18.47 -0.70 -27.19
C ASN A 307 -19.37 -1.78 -26.56
N ARG A 308 -20.48 -1.42 -25.89
CA ARG A 308 -21.37 -2.33 -25.14
C ARG A 308 -20.65 -3.24 -24.14
N HIS A 309 -19.54 -2.79 -23.58
CA HIS A 309 -18.86 -3.51 -22.50
C HIS A 309 -19.48 -3.13 -21.15
N THR A 310 -20.31 -4.01 -20.61
CA THR A 310 -20.85 -3.89 -19.25
C THR A 310 -19.72 -4.15 -18.25
N ALA A 311 -19.37 -3.15 -17.44
CA ALA A 311 -18.53 -3.37 -16.27
C ALA A 311 -19.31 -4.23 -15.26
N LEU A 312 -18.79 -5.41 -14.93
CA LEU A 312 -19.32 -6.26 -13.88
C LEU A 312 -18.88 -5.67 -12.53
N LEU A 313 -19.79 -5.06 -11.78
CA LEU A 313 -19.60 -4.85 -10.33
C LEU A 313 -20.86 -5.20 -9.55
N PRO A 314 -21.15 -6.50 -9.34
CA PRO A 314 -22.32 -6.91 -8.56
C PRO A 314 -22.14 -6.76 -7.04
N ARG A 315 -20.96 -6.37 -6.52
CA ARG A 315 -20.60 -6.57 -5.10
C ARG A 315 -20.18 -5.36 -4.28
N ILE A 316 -19.95 -4.18 -4.88
CA ILE A 316 -19.62 -2.96 -4.11
C ILE A 316 -20.89 -2.19 -3.71
N GLU A 317 -22.05 -2.49 -4.29
CA GLU A 317 -23.34 -1.82 -4.03
C GLU A 317 -23.64 -1.65 -2.52
N HIS A 318 -23.27 -2.63 -1.71
CA HIS A 318 -23.49 -2.62 -0.26
C HIS A 318 -22.42 -1.87 0.55
N LEU A 319 -21.23 -1.63 0.00
CA LEU A 319 -20.10 -0.99 0.70
C LEU A 319 -20.22 0.52 0.79
N LEU A 320 -20.98 1.15 -0.11
CA LEU A 320 -21.07 2.62 -0.23
C LEU A 320 -22.47 3.17 0.04
N MET A 321 -23.32 2.42 0.76
CA MET A 321 -24.64 2.89 1.22
C MET A 321 -24.58 4.03 2.26
N ASN A 322 -23.48 4.78 2.35
CA ASN A 322 -23.44 6.02 3.11
C ASN A 322 -23.94 7.17 2.23
N GLN A 323 -25.13 7.67 2.54
CA GLN A 323 -25.83 8.78 1.88
C GLN A 323 -25.19 10.16 2.19
N GLY A 324 -23.86 10.26 2.14
CA GLY A 324 -23.10 11.48 2.40
C GLY A 324 -23.29 12.56 1.34
N GLN A 325 -22.73 13.76 1.59
CA GLN A 325 -22.81 14.89 0.65
C GLN A 325 -22.08 14.59 -0.67
N GLU A 326 -21.01 13.79 -0.63
CA GLU A 326 -20.24 13.36 -1.79
C GLU A 326 -21.06 12.48 -2.73
N TYR A 327 -21.94 11.62 -2.18
CA TYR A 327 -22.85 10.78 -2.96
C TYR A 327 -23.92 11.62 -3.66
N GLN A 328 -24.41 12.69 -3.02
CA GLN A 328 -25.33 13.63 -3.66
C GLN A 328 -24.66 14.42 -4.79
N ALA A 329 -23.42 14.88 -4.57
CA ALA A 329 -22.64 15.52 -5.64
C ALA A 329 -22.40 14.56 -6.82
N ALA A 330 -22.12 13.29 -6.56
CA ALA A 330 -21.98 12.28 -7.60
C ALA A 330 -23.28 12.06 -8.41
N LYS A 331 -24.45 12.09 -7.77
CA LYS A 331 -25.75 12.02 -8.46
C LYS A 331 -26.00 13.22 -9.37
N ILE A 332 -25.62 14.41 -8.94
CA ILE A 332 -25.75 15.62 -9.77
C ILE A 332 -24.82 15.51 -10.98
N VAL A 333 -23.58 15.07 -10.78
CA VAL A 333 -22.63 14.84 -11.88
C VAL A 333 -23.14 13.78 -12.85
N LYS A 334 -23.72 12.68 -12.33
CA LYS A 334 -24.38 11.64 -13.14
C LYS A 334 -25.44 12.24 -14.06
N GLN A 335 -26.39 13.01 -13.51
CA GLN A 335 -27.46 13.63 -14.30
C GLN A 335 -26.90 14.50 -15.43
N HIS A 336 -25.86 15.28 -15.14
CA HIS A 336 -25.20 16.08 -16.16
C HIS A 336 -24.49 15.26 -17.25
N ILE A 337 -23.95 14.09 -16.92
CA ILE A 337 -23.37 13.17 -17.91
C ILE A 337 -24.48 12.62 -18.80
N GLU A 338 -25.59 12.16 -18.21
CA GLU A 338 -26.76 11.63 -18.92
C GLU A 338 -27.34 12.69 -19.89
N ASP A 339 -27.55 13.91 -19.40
CA ASP A 339 -28.10 15.03 -20.20
C ASP A 339 -27.17 15.45 -21.34
N LYS A 340 -25.86 15.49 -21.10
CA LYS A 340 -24.88 16.00 -22.08
C LYS A 340 -24.58 14.98 -23.18
N PHE A 341 -24.43 13.71 -22.82
CA PHE A 341 -23.96 12.65 -23.71
C PHE A 341 -25.07 11.71 -24.18
N GLY A 342 -26.29 11.82 -23.63
CA GLY A 342 -27.45 11.03 -24.04
C GLY A 342 -27.30 9.53 -23.75
N ILE A 343 -26.57 9.19 -22.69
CA ILE A 343 -26.30 7.81 -22.27
C ILE A 343 -26.95 7.53 -20.91
N ASP A 344 -27.26 6.27 -20.64
CA ASP A 344 -27.66 5.82 -19.30
C ASP A 344 -26.42 5.56 -18.46
N VAL A 345 -26.34 6.13 -17.26
CA VAL A 345 -25.18 5.97 -16.38
C VAL A 345 -25.51 4.90 -15.32
N PRO A 346 -24.85 3.73 -15.35
CA PRO A 346 -25.10 2.65 -14.40
C PRO A 346 -24.85 3.07 -12.95
N VAL A 347 -25.52 2.41 -12.00
CA VAL A 347 -25.35 2.62 -10.54
C VAL A 347 -23.88 2.46 -10.12
N VAL A 348 -23.14 1.56 -10.75
CA VAL A 348 -21.71 1.33 -10.50
C VAL A 348 -20.88 2.59 -10.77
N GLU A 349 -21.21 3.35 -11.82
CA GLU A 349 -20.49 4.58 -12.18
C GLU A 349 -20.83 5.72 -11.21
N GLU A 350 -22.06 5.80 -10.72
CA GLU A 350 -22.47 6.71 -9.64
C GLU A 350 -21.65 6.48 -8.36
N MET A 351 -21.43 5.21 -8.02
CA MET A 351 -20.61 4.81 -6.88
C MET A 351 -19.13 5.14 -7.08
N TYR A 352 -18.61 4.92 -8.29
CA TYR A 352 -17.26 5.31 -8.64
C TYR A 352 -17.06 6.83 -8.49
N LEU A 353 -17.98 7.63 -9.01
CA LEU A 353 -17.92 9.10 -8.91
C LEU A 353 -17.91 9.54 -7.44
N THR A 354 -18.68 8.86 -6.60
CA THR A 354 -18.69 9.10 -5.15
C THR A 354 -17.31 8.84 -4.53
N LEU A 355 -16.67 7.72 -4.86
CA LEU A 355 -15.31 7.40 -4.40
C LEU A 355 -14.28 8.42 -4.89
N LEU A 356 -14.36 8.80 -6.16
CA LEU A 356 -13.46 9.77 -6.78
C LEU A 356 -13.55 11.13 -6.07
N ILE A 357 -14.78 11.63 -5.87
CA ILE A 357 -15.05 12.88 -5.18
C ILE A 357 -14.52 12.80 -3.73
N SER A 358 -14.86 11.74 -2.99
CA SER A 358 -14.41 11.54 -1.60
C SER A 358 -12.87 11.48 -1.47
N SER A 359 -12.20 10.80 -2.41
CA SER A 359 -10.73 10.69 -2.44
C SER A 359 -10.04 12.01 -2.70
N LEU A 360 -10.67 12.93 -3.44
CA LEU A 360 -10.04 14.17 -3.89
C LEU A 360 -10.32 15.37 -2.96
N LEU A 361 -11.39 15.30 -2.17
CA LEU A 361 -11.67 16.28 -1.11
C LEU A 361 -10.75 16.14 0.10
N LYS A 362 -10.27 14.93 0.40
CA LYS A 362 -9.52 14.62 1.63
C LYS A 362 -8.06 15.08 1.66
N THR A 363 -7.66 16.03 0.80
CA THR A 363 -6.23 16.36 0.61
C THR A 363 -5.75 17.72 1.08
N GLN A 364 -6.60 18.66 1.52
CA GLN A 364 -6.09 19.93 2.03
C GLN A 364 -6.86 20.41 3.26
N GLN A 365 -6.10 20.59 4.35
CA GLN A 365 -6.50 21.12 5.67
C GLN A 365 -7.25 20.20 6.61
N GLU A 366 -6.65 19.05 6.94
CA GLU A 366 -6.91 18.44 8.26
C GLU A 366 -5.59 18.17 8.95
N GLU A 367 -5.56 18.48 10.25
CA GLU A 367 -4.39 18.42 11.12
C GLU A 367 -3.80 17.01 11.11
N ARG A 368 -2.55 16.88 10.69
CA ARG A 368 -1.80 15.61 10.62
C ARG A 368 -0.60 15.69 11.55
N VAL A 369 -0.23 14.54 12.10
CA VAL A 369 1.00 14.41 12.88
C VAL A 369 2.19 14.82 12.02
N ALA A 370 2.99 15.77 12.49
CA ALA A 370 4.22 16.18 11.82
C ALA A 370 5.30 15.10 12.00
N VAL A 371 6.11 14.85 10.97
CA VAL A 371 7.24 13.91 11.05
C VAL A 371 8.54 14.69 10.89
N LEU A 372 9.42 14.64 11.88
CA LEU A 372 10.73 15.27 11.81
C LEU A 372 11.82 14.19 11.89
N VAL A 373 12.68 14.13 10.87
CA VAL A 373 13.79 13.19 10.80
C VAL A 373 15.08 13.89 11.21
N VAL A 374 15.77 13.43 12.25
CA VAL A 374 17.03 14.03 12.73
C VAL A 374 18.10 12.94 12.87
N MET A 375 19.12 12.97 12.02
CA MET A 375 20.10 11.89 11.90
C MET A 375 21.53 12.43 11.94
N HIS A 376 22.46 11.61 12.43
CA HIS A 376 23.87 11.91 12.27
C HIS A 376 24.30 11.73 10.79
N GLY A 377 25.23 12.56 10.35
CA GLY A 377 25.70 12.61 8.97
C GLY A 377 25.22 13.87 8.24
N SER A 378 25.84 14.14 7.10
CA SER A 378 25.63 15.38 6.35
C SER A 378 24.39 15.38 5.45
N HIS A 379 23.85 14.20 5.15
CA HIS A 379 22.72 14.03 4.23
C HIS A 379 21.82 12.85 4.60
N THR A 380 22.00 12.26 5.79
CA THR A 380 21.30 11.02 6.17
C THR A 380 19.81 11.28 6.37
N ALA A 381 19.46 12.32 7.13
CA ALA A 381 18.07 12.68 7.41
C ALA A 381 17.38 13.18 6.15
N SER A 382 18.02 14.11 5.43
CA SER A 382 17.48 14.68 4.19
C SER A 382 17.32 13.64 3.08
N SER A 383 18.24 12.69 2.96
CA SER A 383 18.11 11.58 2.01
C SER A 383 16.91 10.68 2.34
N MET A 384 16.74 10.28 3.60
CA MET A 384 15.60 9.45 4.02
C MET A 384 14.26 10.17 3.83
N ALA A 385 14.17 11.44 4.21
CA ALA A 385 12.97 12.25 4.01
C ALA A 385 12.65 12.45 2.53
N SER A 386 13.67 12.72 1.70
CA SER A 386 13.50 12.88 0.24
C SER A 386 12.97 11.60 -0.41
N VAL A 387 13.43 10.42 0.03
CA VAL A 387 12.91 9.14 -0.46
C VAL A 387 11.43 8.98 -0.09
N ALA A 388 11.05 9.27 1.15
CA ALA A 388 9.66 9.19 1.59
C ALA A 388 8.76 10.18 0.83
N GLN A 389 9.20 11.43 0.65
CA GLN A 389 8.49 12.45 -0.13
C GLN A 389 8.33 12.07 -1.60
N LYS A 390 9.37 11.53 -2.25
CA LYS A 390 9.30 11.08 -3.65
C LYS A 390 8.34 9.90 -3.84
N LEU A 391 8.20 9.03 -2.84
CA LEU A 391 7.34 7.84 -2.91
C LEU A 391 5.89 8.15 -2.55
N LEU A 392 5.65 9.04 -1.58
CA LEU A 392 4.32 9.26 -0.98
C LEU A 392 3.73 10.65 -1.29
N GLY A 393 4.50 11.53 -1.94
CA GLY A 393 4.11 12.91 -2.26
C GLY A 393 4.45 13.91 -1.15
N GLU A 394 3.94 15.14 -1.28
CA GLU A 394 4.09 16.20 -0.27
C GLU A 394 3.33 15.83 1.03
N GLY A 395 4.08 15.34 2.03
CA GLY A 395 3.61 15.07 3.38
C GLY A 395 4.07 16.13 4.38
N ASN A 396 3.51 16.12 5.60
CA ASN A 396 3.96 16.96 6.71
C ASN A 396 5.27 16.40 7.32
N ILE A 397 6.33 16.37 6.52
CA ILE A 397 7.66 15.82 6.87
C ILE A 397 8.76 16.84 6.60
N ASP A 398 9.70 16.95 7.55
CA ASP A 398 10.94 17.73 7.42
C ASP A 398 12.14 16.93 7.97
N SER A 399 13.35 17.45 7.77
CA SER A 399 14.60 16.78 8.14
C SER A 399 15.70 17.73 8.61
N ILE A 400 16.53 17.26 9.54
CA ILE A 400 17.73 17.96 10.02
C ILE A 400 18.91 16.98 10.02
N ASP A 401 19.94 17.32 9.26
CA ASP A 401 21.21 16.59 9.23
C ASP A 401 22.15 17.09 10.32
N MET A 402 22.77 16.16 11.06
CA MET A 402 23.76 16.44 12.11
C MET A 402 25.14 15.87 11.73
N PRO A 403 25.92 16.59 10.92
CA PRO A 403 27.35 16.34 10.79
C PRO A 403 28.05 16.19 12.15
N LEU A 404 29.06 15.31 12.23
CA LEU A 404 29.73 14.94 13.50
C LEU A 404 30.51 16.11 14.14
N ASP A 405 30.80 17.15 13.37
CA ASP A 405 31.48 18.37 13.80
C ASP A 405 30.52 19.43 14.38
N ILE A 406 29.21 19.20 14.33
CA ILE A 406 28.20 20.12 14.85
C ILE A 406 27.80 19.75 16.29
N SER A 407 27.74 20.76 17.16
CA SER A 407 27.31 20.56 18.55
C SER A 407 25.81 20.19 18.64
N PRO A 408 25.41 19.26 19.53
CA PRO A 408 24.00 18.89 19.72
C PRO A 408 23.09 20.09 20.05
N LYS A 409 23.62 21.11 20.74
CA LYS A 409 22.87 22.34 21.08
C LYS A 409 22.41 23.10 19.83
N LEU A 410 23.23 23.17 18.79
CA LEU A 410 22.88 23.85 17.54
C LEU A 410 21.73 23.11 16.83
N VAL A 411 21.74 21.78 16.85
CA VAL A 411 20.67 20.95 16.27
C VAL A 411 19.37 21.14 17.03
N LEU A 412 19.42 21.21 18.36
CA LEU A 412 18.25 21.52 19.18
C LEU A 412 17.67 22.91 18.83
N ASP A 413 18.51 23.91 18.60
CA ASP A 413 18.06 25.24 18.15
C ASP A 413 17.42 25.22 16.75
N GLN A 414 17.97 24.43 15.82
CA GLN A 414 17.37 24.24 14.49
C GLN A 414 16.01 23.54 14.58
N MET A 415 15.87 22.53 15.44
CA MET A 415 14.59 21.86 15.70
C MET A 415 13.55 22.84 16.23
N ARG A 416 13.93 23.73 17.17
CA ARG A 416 13.04 24.78 17.69
C ARG A 416 12.52 25.70 16.58
N GLN A 417 13.36 26.02 15.60
CA GLN A 417 12.94 26.83 14.47
C GLN A 417 11.98 26.05 13.55
N ARG A 418 12.33 24.82 13.17
CA ARG A 418 11.51 24.01 12.26
C ARG A 418 10.13 23.67 12.82
N ILE A 419 10.04 23.44 14.11
CA ILE A 419 8.75 23.14 14.77
C ILE A 419 7.78 24.34 14.73
N LYS A 420 8.30 25.58 14.62
CA LYS A 420 7.46 26.77 14.44
C LYS A 420 6.97 26.93 12.99
N GLU A 421 7.72 26.39 12.04
CA GLU A 421 7.41 26.42 10.61
C GLU A 421 6.49 25.26 10.21
N LEU A 422 6.56 24.14 10.93
CA LEU A 422 5.73 22.96 10.75
C LEU A 422 4.37 23.09 11.46
N ASN A 423 3.32 22.52 10.84
CA ASN A 423 2.02 22.39 11.49
C ASN A 423 2.04 21.17 12.42
N CYS A 424 2.13 21.41 13.73
CA CYS A 424 2.26 20.37 14.76
C CYS A 424 1.01 20.22 15.65
N ASN A 425 -0.18 20.66 15.20
CA ASN A 425 -1.39 20.70 16.04
C ASN A 425 -1.81 19.32 16.59
N LYS A 426 -1.54 18.24 15.84
CA LYS A 426 -1.79 16.83 16.26
C LYS A 426 -0.56 16.17 16.91
N GLY A 427 0.44 16.96 17.26
CA GLY A 427 1.73 16.48 17.77
C GLY A 427 2.72 16.14 16.66
N MET A 428 3.91 15.71 17.08
CA MET A 428 5.04 15.43 16.20
C MET A 428 5.71 14.10 16.54
N LEU A 429 5.97 13.31 15.50
CA LEU A 429 6.81 12.13 15.59
C LEU A 429 8.25 12.50 15.23
N LEU A 430 9.16 12.33 16.18
CA LEU A 430 10.59 12.58 16.03
C LEU A 430 11.31 11.26 15.73
N LEU A 431 11.96 11.17 14.57
CA LEU A 431 12.70 9.97 14.13
C LEU A 431 14.20 10.23 14.20
N VAL A 432 14.93 9.44 14.99
CA VAL A 432 16.36 9.63 15.25
C VAL A 432 17.19 8.37 15.10
N ASP A 433 18.47 8.52 14.76
CA ASP A 433 19.42 7.41 14.58
C ASP A 433 19.89 6.87 15.94
N MET A 434 20.57 7.74 16.72
CA MET A 434 21.29 7.36 17.93
C MET A 434 20.81 8.13 19.17
N GLY A 435 21.02 7.52 20.34
CA GLY A 435 20.36 7.88 21.61
C GLY A 435 20.65 9.27 22.18
N SER A 436 21.69 10.00 21.74
CA SER A 436 21.95 11.37 22.22
C SER A 436 20.86 12.36 21.84
N LEU A 437 20.12 12.08 20.75
CA LEU A 437 18.99 12.88 20.27
C LEU A 437 17.66 12.51 20.94
N ASN A 438 17.61 11.42 21.72
CA ASN A 438 16.36 10.89 22.28
C ASN A 438 15.69 11.90 23.24
N GLY A 439 16.50 12.59 24.05
CA GLY A 439 16.00 13.57 25.03
C GLY A 439 15.56 14.90 24.42
N PHE A 440 15.78 15.15 23.13
CA PHE A 440 15.38 16.41 22.49
C PHE A 440 13.86 16.55 22.41
N GLY A 441 13.14 15.44 22.22
CA GLY A 441 11.68 15.44 22.22
C GLY A 441 11.10 15.95 23.55
N ASP A 442 11.62 15.47 24.67
CA ASP A 442 11.14 15.85 26.01
C ASP A 442 11.40 17.33 26.31
N ILE A 443 12.59 17.82 25.96
CA ILE A 443 12.98 19.22 26.15
C ILE A 443 12.02 20.14 25.37
N ILE A 444 11.79 19.83 24.10
CA ILE A 444 10.93 20.66 23.25
C ILE A 444 9.46 20.57 23.69
N MET A 445 9.00 19.38 24.11
CA MET A 445 7.65 19.20 24.63
C MET A 445 7.40 20.06 25.86
N GLN A 446 8.36 20.12 26.81
CA GLN A 446 8.26 20.99 27.99
C GLN A 446 8.26 22.48 27.64
N GLU A 447 9.02 22.89 26.63
CA GLU A 447 9.14 24.30 26.21
C GLU A 447 7.94 24.79 25.39
N THR A 448 7.37 23.93 24.52
CA THR A 448 6.37 24.33 23.50
C THR A 448 4.96 23.84 23.80
N GLY A 449 4.80 22.84 24.66
CA GLY A 449 3.52 22.19 24.93
C GLY A 449 3.02 21.26 23.81
N ILE A 450 3.77 21.12 22.71
CA ILE A 450 3.45 20.21 21.61
C ILE A 450 3.77 18.78 22.05
N GLN A 451 2.84 17.85 21.86
CA GLN A 451 3.07 16.43 22.14
C GLN A 451 4.09 15.86 21.14
N ILE A 452 5.17 15.26 21.65
CA ILE A 452 6.23 14.67 20.83
C ILE A 452 6.46 13.22 21.25
N ARG A 453 6.60 12.33 20.27
CA ARG A 453 7.05 10.95 20.48
C ARG A 453 8.32 10.69 19.70
N THR A 454 9.36 10.22 20.39
CA THR A 454 10.66 9.96 19.79
C THR A 454 10.86 8.47 19.52
N LEU A 455 11.20 8.12 18.28
CA LEU A 455 11.53 6.77 17.86
C LEU A 455 13.00 6.72 17.41
N THR A 456 13.77 5.85 18.07
CA THR A 456 15.20 5.67 17.83
C THR A 456 15.46 4.57 16.79
N MET A 457 16.72 4.46 16.34
CA MET A 457 17.13 3.48 15.31
C MET A 457 16.29 3.62 14.03
N ALA A 458 15.91 4.84 13.70
CA ALA A 458 15.07 5.10 12.54
C ALA A 458 15.83 4.77 11.24
N SER A 459 15.13 4.11 10.33
CA SER A 459 15.65 3.68 9.03
C SER A 459 14.72 4.19 7.91
N THR A 460 15.19 4.18 6.66
CA THR A 460 14.36 4.60 5.52
C THR A 460 12.97 3.93 5.47
N PRO A 461 12.83 2.59 5.67
CA PRO A 461 11.53 1.95 5.78
C PRO A 461 10.64 2.51 6.90
N THR A 462 11.22 2.79 8.08
CA THR A 462 10.50 3.36 9.22
C THR A 462 10.02 4.78 8.93
N VAL A 463 10.84 5.59 8.26
CA VAL A 463 10.47 6.94 7.81
C VAL A 463 9.32 6.89 6.80
N ILE A 464 9.38 5.98 5.83
CA ILE A 464 8.29 5.79 4.86
C ILE A 464 7.00 5.37 5.58
N GLU A 465 7.07 4.41 6.51
CA GLU A 465 5.90 3.92 7.23
C GLU A 465 5.31 4.98 8.16
N ALA A 466 6.16 5.80 8.78
CA ALA A 466 5.74 6.94 9.59
C ALA A 466 4.98 7.98 8.77
N VAL A 467 5.51 8.38 7.62
CA VAL A 467 4.85 9.33 6.70
C VAL A 467 3.55 8.74 6.15
N ARG A 468 3.54 7.43 5.83
CA ARG A 468 2.35 6.74 5.37
C ARG A 468 1.24 6.75 6.43
N LYS A 469 1.59 6.49 7.69
CA LYS A 469 0.64 6.47 8.82
C LYS A 469 0.19 7.87 9.23
N SER A 470 1.09 8.86 9.22
CA SER A 470 0.72 10.25 9.52
C SER A 470 -0.17 10.89 8.46
N ALA A 471 -0.21 10.32 7.25
CA ALA A 471 -1.17 10.67 6.22
C ALA A 471 -2.58 10.06 6.45
N VAL A 472 -2.75 9.11 7.37
CA VAL A 472 -4.04 8.47 7.66
C VAL A 472 -4.90 9.37 8.55
N MET A 473 -6.09 9.74 8.04
CA MET A 473 -7.07 10.58 8.73
C MET A 473 -7.49 9.97 10.09
N GLY A 474 -7.41 10.78 11.15
CA GLY A 474 -7.87 10.41 12.50
C GLY A 474 -6.93 9.52 13.30
N MET A 475 -5.73 9.21 12.79
CA MET A 475 -4.72 8.48 13.57
C MET A 475 -4.01 9.43 14.53
N GLU A 476 -4.02 9.11 15.83
CA GLU A 476 -3.36 9.94 16.85
C GLU A 476 -1.86 9.64 16.93
N LEU A 477 -1.08 10.59 17.45
CA LEU A 477 0.39 10.47 17.56
C LEU A 477 0.83 9.15 18.24
N ASP A 478 0.13 8.76 19.29
CA ASP A 478 0.44 7.55 20.05
C ASP A 478 0.18 6.27 19.24
N ASP A 479 -0.89 6.23 18.44
CA ASP A 479 -1.21 5.08 17.59
C ASP A 479 -0.13 4.87 16.51
N ILE A 480 0.36 5.97 15.93
CA ILE A 480 1.46 5.93 14.97
C ILE A 480 2.73 5.42 15.66
N TYR A 481 3.07 5.99 16.81
CA TYR A 481 4.27 5.65 17.56
C TYR A 481 4.31 4.16 17.94
N PHE A 482 3.27 3.66 18.61
CA PHE A 482 3.23 2.26 19.06
C PHE A 482 3.23 1.29 17.88
N SER A 483 2.55 1.64 16.79
CA SER A 483 2.59 0.81 15.59
C SER A 483 3.96 0.74 14.93
N LEU A 484 4.80 1.77 15.07
CA LEU A 484 6.14 1.81 14.50
C LEU A 484 7.18 1.14 15.42
N CYS A 485 6.94 1.08 16.73
CA CYS A 485 7.81 0.33 17.65
C CYS A 485 7.91 -1.15 17.27
N ASP A 486 6.83 -1.75 16.76
CA ASP A 486 6.79 -3.15 16.34
C ASP A 486 7.15 -3.36 14.86
N PHE A 487 7.46 -2.29 14.12
CA PHE A 487 7.70 -2.35 12.69
C PHE A 487 9.09 -2.92 12.37
N LYS A 488 9.12 -4.17 11.90
CA LYS A 488 10.37 -4.89 11.49
C LYS A 488 10.62 -4.83 9.97
N GLY A 489 10.08 -3.81 9.29
CA GLY A 489 10.14 -3.69 7.84
C GLY A 489 9.06 -4.49 7.10
N TYR A 490 8.90 -4.20 5.81
CA TYR A 490 7.84 -4.75 4.94
C TYR A 490 7.99 -6.25 4.63
N GLY A 491 9.10 -6.88 5.03
CA GLY A 491 9.39 -8.31 4.81
C GLY A 491 8.74 -9.26 5.83
N SER A 492 8.08 -8.75 6.88
CA SER A 492 7.55 -9.56 7.97
C SER A 492 6.11 -10.08 7.78
N TYR A 493 5.56 -10.04 6.55
CA TYR A 493 4.31 -10.75 6.21
C TYR A 493 4.44 -12.29 6.15
N ARG A 494 5.41 -12.87 6.87
CA ARG A 494 5.32 -14.26 7.31
C ARG A 494 4.51 -14.26 8.61
N LYS A 495 3.28 -14.79 8.57
CA LYS A 495 2.59 -15.28 9.76
C LYS A 495 3.52 -16.28 10.46
N THR A 496 4.29 -15.81 11.43
CA THR A 496 5.02 -16.67 12.36
C THR A 496 4.03 -17.07 13.44
N THR A 497 3.23 -18.09 13.14
CA THR A 497 2.72 -19.01 14.16
C THR A 497 3.92 -19.85 14.60
N GLN A 498 4.82 -19.24 15.36
CA GLN A 498 5.86 -19.96 16.06
C GLN A 498 6.25 -19.12 17.26
N GLN A 499 5.98 -19.71 18.43
CA GLN A 499 6.55 -19.32 19.70
C GLN A 499 8.02 -18.96 19.49
N LEU A 500 8.32 -17.67 19.55
CA LEU A 500 9.67 -17.19 19.84
C LEU A 500 9.54 -16.57 21.22
N ASP A 501 10.17 -17.22 22.18
CA ASP A 501 10.39 -16.72 23.52
C ASP A 501 10.96 -15.29 23.45
N THR A 502 10.08 -14.30 23.57
CA THR A 502 10.44 -12.91 23.89
C THR A 502 10.32 -12.69 25.39
N SER A 503 10.95 -13.57 26.15
CA SER A 503 11.46 -13.24 27.47
C SER A 503 12.78 -12.48 27.28
N MET A 504 12.71 -11.17 27.02
CA MET A 504 13.69 -10.19 27.51
C MET A 504 13.25 -8.75 27.19
N LEU A 505 12.92 -8.02 28.26
CA LEU A 505 13.08 -6.57 28.47
C LEU A 505 11.96 -5.57 28.08
N TYR A 506 10.70 -5.93 28.27
CA TYR A 506 9.68 -4.94 28.69
C TYR A 506 8.96 -5.46 29.92
N GLN A 507 9.12 -4.77 31.05
CA GLN A 507 8.47 -5.13 32.29
C GLN A 507 6.98 -4.78 32.15
N LYS A 508 6.14 -5.80 32.02
CA LYS A 508 4.69 -5.62 31.87
C LYS A 508 4.13 -4.85 33.06
N VAL A 509 3.16 -3.98 32.81
CA VAL A 509 2.51 -3.21 33.88
C VAL A 509 1.61 -4.15 34.67
N LYS A 510 1.77 -4.21 36.00
CA LYS A 510 0.96 -5.07 36.85
C LYS A 510 -0.48 -4.57 36.91
N ALA A 511 -1.46 -5.47 36.79
CA ALA A 511 -2.86 -5.08 36.82
C ALA A 511 -3.79 -6.09 37.50
N ILE A 512 -4.96 -5.62 37.95
CA ILE A 512 -6.10 -6.41 38.40
C ILE A 512 -7.27 -6.15 37.44
N LEU A 513 -7.87 -7.22 36.91
CA LEU A 513 -8.99 -7.13 35.97
C LEU A 513 -10.33 -7.31 36.68
N CYS A 514 -11.16 -6.27 36.73
CA CYS A 514 -12.53 -6.29 37.25
C CYS A 514 -13.55 -6.50 36.11
N VAL A 515 -14.34 -7.58 36.17
CA VAL A 515 -15.24 -8.00 35.09
C VAL A 515 -16.70 -8.07 35.53
N CYS A 516 -17.61 -7.51 34.73
CA CYS A 516 -19.06 -7.57 34.96
C CYS A 516 -19.84 -8.07 33.72
N SER A 517 -21.07 -8.56 33.95
CA SER A 517 -21.91 -9.15 32.89
C SER A 517 -22.59 -8.11 31.98
N THR A 518 -23.05 -6.95 32.49
CA THR A 518 -23.97 -6.07 31.72
C THR A 518 -23.95 -4.57 32.09
N GLY A 519 -22.89 -3.99 32.68
CA GLY A 519 -22.92 -2.55 32.96
C GLY A 519 -21.60 -1.88 33.31
N GLN A 520 -21.20 -0.88 32.51
CA GLN A 520 -20.04 -0.02 32.72
C GLN A 520 -19.98 0.54 34.17
N GLY A 521 -21.12 0.91 34.74
CA GLY A 521 -21.20 1.47 36.11
C GLY A 521 -20.97 0.49 37.27
N THR A 522 -21.14 -0.83 37.09
CA THR A 522 -20.88 -1.81 38.17
C THR A 522 -19.42 -2.22 38.20
N ALA A 523 -18.79 -2.38 37.03
CA ALA A 523 -17.36 -2.62 36.92
C ALA A 523 -16.54 -1.42 37.43
N GLU A 524 -16.98 -0.19 37.15
CA GLU A 524 -16.35 1.02 37.67
C GLU A 524 -16.45 1.13 39.20
N LYS A 525 -17.61 0.83 39.80
CA LYS A 525 -17.76 0.80 41.27
C LYS A 525 -16.87 -0.26 41.92
N LEU A 526 -16.77 -1.43 41.29
CA LEU A 526 -15.88 -2.49 41.76
C LEU A 526 -14.41 -2.07 41.67
N LYS A 527 -14.03 -1.38 40.59
CA LYS A 527 -12.72 -0.76 40.46
C LYS A 527 -12.45 0.25 41.58
N THR A 528 -13.37 1.17 41.86
CA THR A 528 -13.19 2.14 42.96
C THR A 528 -12.99 1.44 44.32
N PHE A 529 -13.69 0.33 44.54
CA PHE A 529 -13.54 -0.46 45.76
C PHE A 529 -12.17 -1.14 45.86
N VAL A 530 -11.70 -1.74 44.76
CA VAL A 530 -10.38 -2.38 44.68
C VAL A 530 -9.25 -1.35 44.76
N ASP A 531 -9.39 -0.20 44.09
CA ASP A 531 -8.46 0.93 44.19
C ASP A 531 -8.31 1.38 45.65
N GLY A 532 -9.43 1.46 46.40
CA GLY A 532 -9.40 1.79 47.83
C GLY A 532 -8.63 0.77 48.68
N MET A 533 -8.75 -0.53 48.39
CA MET A 533 -7.97 -1.56 49.09
C MET A 533 -6.47 -1.48 48.76
N LEU A 534 -6.12 -1.25 47.49
CA LEU A 534 -4.73 -1.08 47.07
C LEU A 534 -4.09 0.16 47.70
N CYS A 535 -4.85 1.27 47.83
CA CYS A 535 -4.41 2.47 48.55
C CYS A 535 -4.14 2.18 50.03
N ASN A 536 -5.01 1.41 50.72
CA ASN A 536 -4.78 1.02 52.12
C ASN A 536 -3.56 0.09 52.29
N MET A 537 -3.13 -0.58 51.22
CA MET A 537 -1.96 -1.44 51.18
C MET A 537 -0.70 -0.73 50.63
N GLU A 538 -0.78 0.56 50.31
CA GLU A 538 0.29 1.37 49.70
C GLU A 538 0.84 0.79 48.37
N ARG A 539 -0.01 0.09 47.61
CA ARG A 539 0.34 -0.55 46.33
C ARG A 539 -0.06 0.29 45.12
N CYS A 540 0.67 1.38 44.88
CA CYS A 540 0.47 2.26 43.71
C CYS A 540 1.06 1.69 42.40
N ASP A 541 1.73 0.54 42.46
CA ASP A 541 2.36 -0.15 41.32
C ASP A 541 1.39 -1.06 40.53
N ILE A 542 0.16 -1.23 41.03
CA ILE A 542 -0.85 -2.11 40.43
C ILE A 542 -2.00 -1.28 39.84
N ASN A 543 -2.28 -1.46 38.55
CA ASN A 543 -3.41 -0.80 37.89
C ASN A 543 -4.71 -1.62 38.01
N VAL A 544 -5.83 -0.95 38.27
CA VAL A 544 -7.16 -1.61 38.21
C VAL A 544 -7.88 -1.29 36.91
N ILE A 545 -8.21 -2.34 36.16
CA ILE A 545 -8.88 -2.27 34.87
C ILE A 545 -10.29 -2.81 35.05
N ALA A 546 -11.31 -2.02 34.71
CA ALA A 546 -12.71 -2.43 34.76
C ALA A 546 -13.26 -2.52 33.34
N MET A 547 -13.83 -3.67 32.98
CA MET A 547 -14.47 -3.83 31.67
C MET A 547 -15.56 -4.92 31.63
N PRO A 548 -16.49 -4.87 30.66
CA PRO A 548 -17.47 -5.92 30.42
C PRO A 548 -16.84 -7.24 29.95
N LEU A 549 -17.42 -8.39 30.33
CA LEU A 549 -16.90 -9.73 29.99
C LEU A 549 -16.74 -9.97 28.48
N ASN A 550 -17.69 -9.50 27.67
CA ASN A 550 -17.65 -9.61 26.21
C ASN A 550 -16.48 -8.83 25.59
N GLU A 551 -16.13 -7.67 26.14
CA GLU A 551 -14.98 -6.90 25.69
C GLU A 551 -13.66 -7.57 26.08
N VAL A 552 -13.60 -8.26 27.23
CA VAL A 552 -12.41 -9.04 27.62
C VAL A 552 -12.15 -10.15 26.60
N GLU A 553 -13.20 -10.83 26.12
CA GLU A 553 -13.03 -11.90 25.13
C GLU A 553 -12.52 -11.37 23.77
N ILE A 554 -12.96 -10.17 23.38
CA ILE A 554 -12.51 -9.50 22.13
C ILE A 554 -11.07 -8.99 22.27
N GLN A 555 -10.69 -8.46 23.45
CA GLN A 555 -9.40 -7.78 23.66
C GLN A 555 -8.36 -8.62 24.43
N ARG A 556 -8.64 -9.90 24.70
CA ARG A 556 -7.82 -10.78 25.56
C ARG A 556 -6.34 -10.76 25.17
N ASP A 557 -6.05 -10.93 23.89
CA ASP A 557 -4.67 -10.99 23.39
C ASP A 557 -3.93 -9.66 23.52
N LEU A 558 -4.65 -8.54 23.42
CA LEU A 558 -4.10 -7.20 23.61
C LEU A 558 -3.80 -6.95 25.11
N LEU A 559 -4.74 -7.34 25.98
CA LEU A 559 -4.62 -7.19 27.43
C LEU A 559 -3.45 -8.00 28.00
N LEU A 560 -3.29 -9.27 27.57
CA LEU A 560 -2.20 -10.15 28.02
C LEU A 560 -0.81 -9.74 27.50
N LYS A 561 -0.76 -8.96 26.41
CA LYS A 561 0.49 -8.35 25.91
C LYS A 561 0.88 -7.12 26.73
N ARG A 562 -0.10 -6.29 27.11
CA ARG A 562 0.11 -5.00 27.79
C ARG A 562 0.29 -5.12 29.30
N TYR A 563 -0.43 -6.05 29.94
CA TYR A 563 -0.48 -6.16 31.39
C TYR A 563 -0.04 -7.53 31.88
N GLU A 564 0.59 -7.54 33.05
CA GLU A 564 0.78 -8.73 33.88
C GLU A 564 -0.35 -8.76 34.91
N PHE A 565 -1.33 -9.62 34.70
CA PHE A 565 -2.48 -9.70 35.60
C PHE A 565 -2.12 -10.48 36.85
N ILE A 566 -2.23 -9.83 38.00
CA ILE A 566 -2.07 -10.47 39.32
C ILE A 566 -3.28 -11.34 39.60
N MET A 567 -4.47 -10.84 39.26
CA MET A 567 -5.73 -11.58 39.40
C MET A 567 -6.85 -10.96 38.55
N SER A 568 -7.94 -11.69 38.41
CA SER A 568 -9.22 -11.20 37.92
C SER A 568 -10.30 -11.30 38.99
N LEU A 569 -11.26 -10.39 38.97
CA LEU A 569 -12.31 -10.26 39.96
C LEU A 569 -13.64 -9.98 39.28
N GLY A 570 -14.68 -10.76 39.55
CA GLY A 570 -15.95 -10.57 38.86
C GLY A 570 -16.95 -11.69 39.06
N ILE A 571 -18.06 -11.61 38.31
CA ILE A 571 -19.17 -12.58 38.37
C ILE A 571 -18.84 -13.85 37.55
N ALA A 572 -17.94 -13.74 36.57
CA ALA A 572 -17.51 -14.85 35.72
C ALA A 572 -16.01 -14.75 35.41
N ASP A 573 -15.36 -15.91 35.32
CA ASP A 573 -13.93 -16.02 35.03
C ASP A 573 -13.67 -15.62 33.56
N PRO A 574 -12.90 -14.53 33.32
CA PRO A 574 -12.56 -14.10 31.97
C PRO A 574 -11.53 -15.01 31.26
N ARG A 575 -11.04 -16.07 31.91
CA ARG A 575 -10.03 -17.01 31.42
C ARG A 575 -8.76 -16.29 30.98
N ILE A 576 -8.29 -15.38 31.82
CA ILE A 576 -6.95 -14.81 31.72
C ILE A 576 -6.00 -15.69 32.55
N ASN A 577 -4.72 -15.78 32.19
CA ASN A 577 -3.74 -16.62 32.90
C ASN A 577 -3.36 -16.06 34.29
N ALA A 578 -4.34 -15.78 35.15
CA ALA A 578 -4.20 -15.25 36.49
C ALA A 578 -5.33 -15.81 37.39
N PRO A 579 -5.13 -15.91 38.71
CA PRO A 579 -6.16 -16.33 39.65
C PRO A 579 -7.47 -15.54 39.48
N PHE A 580 -8.60 -16.22 39.52
CA PHE A 580 -9.92 -15.61 39.50
C PHE A 580 -10.52 -15.61 40.91
N LEU A 581 -10.91 -14.44 41.41
CA LEU A 581 -11.63 -14.25 42.66
C LEU A 581 -13.10 -13.92 42.36
N PRO A 582 -14.04 -14.83 42.63
CA PRO A 582 -15.46 -14.55 42.47
C PRO A 582 -15.90 -13.38 43.35
N LEU A 583 -16.79 -12.53 42.84
CA LEU A 583 -17.27 -11.35 43.54
C LEU A 583 -17.92 -11.70 44.89
N GLU A 584 -18.65 -12.82 44.96
CA GLU A 584 -19.29 -13.31 46.18
C GLU A 584 -18.28 -13.64 47.28
N THR A 585 -17.09 -14.09 46.89
CA THR A 585 -16.01 -14.44 47.81
C THR A 585 -15.36 -13.18 48.37
N LEU A 586 -15.20 -12.11 47.58
CA LEU A 586 -14.65 -10.82 48.04
C LEU A 586 -15.50 -10.20 49.15
N PHE A 587 -16.83 -10.31 49.06
CA PHE A 587 -17.76 -9.75 50.05
C PHE A 587 -18.10 -10.73 51.20
N SER A 588 -17.43 -11.89 51.27
CA SER A 588 -17.55 -12.82 52.39
C SER A 588 -16.74 -12.36 53.60
N SER A 589 -17.00 -12.92 54.78
CA SER A 589 -16.34 -12.52 56.04
C SER A 589 -14.80 -12.67 56.06
N ASN A 590 -14.22 -13.41 55.11
CA ASN A 590 -12.76 -13.55 54.92
C ASN A 590 -12.28 -13.09 53.53
N GLY A 591 -13.12 -12.42 52.74
CA GLY A 591 -12.84 -12.07 51.34
C GLY A 591 -11.71 -11.07 51.17
N GLU A 592 -11.70 -9.99 51.96
CA GLU A 592 -10.62 -9.00 51.95
C GLU A 592 -9.28 -9.61 52.35
N ALA A 593 -9.26 -10.52 53.32
CA ALA A 593 -8.03 -11.22 53.72
C ALA A 593 -7.47 -12.12 52.60
N GLN A 594 -8.33 -12.74 51.78
CA GLN A 594 -7.89 -13.50 50.61
C GLN A 594 -7.37 -12.60 49.49
N PHE A 595 -8.02 -11.45 49.26
CA PHE A 595 -7.52 -10.43 48.34
C PHE A 595 -6.13 -9.94 48.76
N THR A 596 -5.96 -9.58 50.03
CA THR A 596 -4.68 -9.14 50.59
C THR A 596 -3.60 -10.20 50.46
N LEU A 597 -3.91 -11.47 50.74
CA LEU A 597 -2.96 -12.58 50.61
C LEU A 597 -2.45 -12.72 49.16
N LEU A 598 -3.35 -12.68 48.18
CA LEU A 598 -3.02 -12.82 46.76
C LEU A 598 -2.18 -11.63 46.23
N VAL A 599 -2.43 -10.43 46.75
CA VAL A 599 -1.67 -9.23 46.40
C VAL A 599 -0.29 -9.19 47.10
N GLN A 600 -0.17 -9.78 48.30
CA GLN A 600 1.07 -9.80 49.10
C GLN A 600 2.04 -10.94 48.74
N THR A 601 1.59 -12.02 48.11
CA THR A 601 2.46 -13.12 47.66
C THR A 601 3.43 -12.75 46.52
N GLU A 602 3.38 -11.52 46.03
CA GLU A 602 4.25 -10.95 45.00
C GLU A 602 5.38 -10.09 45.62
N PRO A 603 6.65 -10.21 45.20
CA PRO A 603 7.75 -9.46 45.79
C PRO A 603 7.66 -7.95 45.52
N PHE A 604 7.92 -7.17 46.57
CA PHE A 604 7.96 -5.70 46.55
C PHE A 604 9.21 -5.21 45.78
N THR A 605 9.03 -4.64 44.59
CA THR A 605 10.12 -3.99 43.85
C THR A 605 10.20 -2.52 44.24
N VAL A 606 11.15 -2.16 45.11
CA VAL A 606 11.46 -0.76 45.44
C VAL A 606 12.21 -0.13 44.27
N GLY A 607 11.54 0.74 43.51
CA GLY A 607 12.17 1.67 42.58
C GLY A 607 12.46 2.99 43.30
N TYR A 608 13.71 3.46 43.24
CA TYR A 608 14.19 4.71 43.84
C TYR A 608 13.24 5.90 43.62
N SER A 609 12.68 6.46 44.69
CA SER A 609 12.03 7.77 44.69
C SER A 609 13.08 8.87 44.89
N ALA A 610 13.19 9.82 43.95
CA ALA A 610 13.76 11.12 44.22
C ALA A 610 12.62 12.09 44.60
N ALA A 611 12.60 12.44 45.89
CA ALA A 611 12.02 13.62 46.53
C ALA A 611 10.56 14.01 46.23
N CYS A 612 9.73 13.90 47.27
CA CYS A 612 8.79 14.95 47.64
C CYS A 612 8.94 15.19 49.15
N ASP A 613 9.65 16.26 49.52
CA ASP A 613 9.60 16.83 50.86
C ASP A 613 8.31 17.64 51.03
N GLY A 614 7.63 17.43 52.16
CA GLY A 614 6.91 18.47 52.87
C GLY A 614 5.38 18.48 52.77
N ALA A 615 4.70 17.98 53.81
CA ALA A 615 3.81 18.79 54.65
C ALA A 615 3.15 17.97 55.78
N GLN A 616 3.42 18.38 57.04
CA GLN A 616 2.56 18.30 58.25
C GLN A 616 2.19 16.88 58.76
N ASN A 617 2.45 16.47 60.00
CA ASN A 617 2.64 17.14 61.28
C ASN A 617 3.44 16.22 62.22
#